data_AF-A0A8J7LVZ7-F1
#
_entry.id   AF-A0A8J7LVZ7-F1
#
_cell.length_a   1.000
_cell.length_b   1.000
_cell.length_c   1.000
_cell.angle_alpha   90.00
_cell.angle_beta   90.00
_cell.angle_gamma   90.00
#
_symmetry.space_group_name_H-M   'P 1'
#
loop_
_entity.id
_entity.type
_entity.pdbx_description
1 polymer ?
#
loop_
_entity_poly.entity_id
_entity_poly.type
_entity_poly.pdbx_seq_one_letter_code
_entity_poly.pdbx_strand_id
1 'polypeptide(L)'
;MLLVFFNGALILLAVILVTVFNSGSIPVAFGVGIVLLFLSALLNAILGRGRSGKGLGQVVSALERAAAGDLSVRVEVNGNPEVARLGSAFNTMMDGWNTTMRKFFTVTDLVRDSVTLVRSTTDAMTQAAEDVAMQASTIATASEEMSATSSDIARNCLFAAENAHKATEETTTGAETVQKSSRLMENIADRVVSTSTTVAGLGQRSDQIGAIAGTIEDIADQTNLLALNAAIEAARAGETGRGFAVVADEVRALAERTTKATKEIDSMIRSIQSETKTAVGSMSEGVEQVKMGTAETQRSGEMLEGILGMINDLTMQISQIATAAEEQTATTHEITQNIQLITSVVGDNVASARETSAATDKLAQQVDELHDLVSHFKLTDAMVWDSSFSVSIPTIDEQHKKLFAMVNELSDAMQQKRSKDAIGSVLQRLIEYTGSHFGQEEDFFRRTGYPEESRHCQLHKDLVQQVLELQRKFNSGETLLTHDVVTFLQDWLVRHIKGEDKRYTSHLTSNGIR
;
A
#
# COMPACT_ATOMS: atom_id res chain seq x y z
N MET A 1 -22.40 43.44 71.72
CA MET A 1 -21.99 43.51 73.14
C MET A 1 -21.54 44.92 73.53
N LEU A 2 -20.57 45.54 72.83
CA LEU A 2 -20.13 46.93 73.10
C LEU A 2 -21.26 47.98 73.12
N LEU A 3 -22.20 47.88 72.17
CA LEU A 3 -23.33 48.82 72.05
C LEU A 3 -24.34 48.74 73.21
N VAL A 4 -24.43 47.57 73.86
CA VAL A 4 -25.29 47.35 75.04
C VAL A 4 -24.63 47.91 76.29
N PHE A 5 -23.31 47.69 76.44
CA PHE A 5 -22.53 48.30 77.52
C PHE A 5 -22.51 49.84 77.43
N PHE A 6 -22.36 50.40 76.23
CA PHE A 6 -22.36 51.84 76.02
C PHE A 6 -23.73 52.49 76.30
N ASN A 7 -24.83 51.83 75.87
CA ASN A 7 -26.19 52.26 76.21
C ASN A 7 -26.47 52.15 77.72
N GLY A 8 -26.04 51.05 78.35
CA GLY A 8 -26.16 50.88 79.80
C GLY A 8 -25.43 51.99 80.57
N ALA A 9 -24.24 52.37 80.13
CA ALA A 9 -23.47 53.46 80.72
C ALA A 9 -24.13 54.83 80.52
N LEU A 10 -24.66 55.12 79.32
CA LEU A 10 -25.40 56.37 79.03
C LEU A 10 -26.68 56.51 79.86
N ILE A 11 -27.41 55.40 80.07
CA ILE A 11 -28.62 55.41 80.89
C ILE A 11 -28.27 55.55 82.37
N LEU A 12 -27.21 54.88 82.83
CA LEU A 12 -26.68 55.08 84.19
C LEU A 12 -26.30 56.55 84.40
N LEU A 13 -25.63 57.17 83.43
CA LEU A 13 -25.25 58.59 83.46
C LEU A 13 -26.48 59.50 83.47
N ALA A 14 -27.52 59.20 82.67
CA ALA A 14 -28.76 59.97 82.63
C ALA A 14 -29.56 59.87 83.94
N VAL A 15 -29.61 58.68 84.55
CA VAL A 15 -30.24 58.47 85.87
C VAL A 15 -29.48 59.21 86.97
N ILE A 16 -28.14 59.20 86.93
CA ILE A 16 -27.29 60.00 87.84
C ILE A 16 -27.53 61.50 87.64
N LEU A 17 -27.61 61.99 86.40
CA LEU A 17 -27.89 63.40 86.10
C LEU A 17 -29.27 63.83 86.62
N VAL A 18 -30.31 63.00 86.44
CA VAL A 18 -31.67 63.28 86.92
C VAL A 18 -31.76 63.25 88.45
N THR A 19 -31.04 62.35 89.12
CA THR A 19 -30.98 62.29 90.60
C THR A 19 -30.18 63.45 91.22
N VAL A 20 -29.15 63.94 90.53
CA VAL A 20 -28.30 65.03 91.04
C VAL A 20 -28.91 66.41 90.78
N PHE A 21 -29.62 66.62 89.67
CA PHE A 21 -30.13 67.96 89.28
C PHE A 21 -31.59 68.24 89.61
N ASN A 22 -32.43 67.24 89.90
CA ASN A 22 -33.85 67.46 90.17
C ASN A 22 -34.22 66.93 91.56
N SER A 23 -34.60 67.82 92.47
CA SER A 23 -35.00 67.54 93.86
C SER A 23 -36.37 66.83 93.95
N GLY A 24 -36.48 65.68 93.28
CA GLY A 24 -37.65 64.80 93.24
C GLY A 24 -37.28 63.40 93.75
N SER A 25 -38.24 62.74 94.38
CA SER A 25 -38.04 61.49 95.12
C SER A 25 -37.35 60.39 94.30
N ILE A 26 -36.45 59.64 94.94
CA ILE A 26 -35.71 58.47 94.41
C ILE A 26 -36.56 57.52 93.52
N PRO A 27 -37.85 57.25 93.81
CA PRO A 27 -38.70 56.41 92.96
C PRO A 27 -38.88 56.95 91.53
N VAL A 28 -38.89 58.27 91.33
CA VAL A 28 -39.11 58.88 90.01
C VAL A 28 -37.90 58.65 89.10
N ALA A 29 -36.69 58.78 89.62
CA ALA A 29 -35.46 58.52 88.86
C ALA A 29 -35.31 57.05 88.46
N PHE A 30 -35.71 56.12 89.33
CA PHE A 30 -35.79 54.70 89.01
C PHE A 30 -36.80 54.41 87.90
N GLY A 31 -37.97 55.05 87.94
CA GLY A 31 -38.99 54.93 86.89
C GLY A 31 -38.49 55.41 85.52
N VAL A 32 -37.83 56.56 85.45
CA VAL A 32 -37.24 57.10 84.21
C VAL A 32 -36.12 56.20 83.68
N GLY A 33 -35.27 55.66 84.56
CA GLY A 33 -34.21 54.72 84.18
C GLY A 33 -34.75 53.43 83.55
N ILE A 34 -35.82 52.86 84.12
CA ILE A 34 -36.48 51.67 83.56
C ILE A 34 -37.10 51.98 82.20
N VAL A 35 -37.75 53.13 82.04
CA VAL A 35 -38.35 53.54 80.75
C VAL A 35 -37.28 53.75 79.68
N LEU A 36 -36.14 54.37 80.01
CA LEU A 36 -35.02 54.53 79.08
C LEU A 36 -34.35 53.20 78.74
N LEU A 37 -34.23 52.27 79.69
CA LEU A 37 -33.77 50.89 79.42
C LEU A 37 -34.73 50.16 78.49
N PHE A 38 -36.04 50.25 78.74
CA PHE A 38 -37.05 49.64 77.87
C PHE A 38 -37.04 50.27 76.47
N LEU A 39 -36.95 51.61 76.35
CA LEU A 39 -36.86 52.30 75.07
C LEU A 39 -35.56 51.96 74.33
N SER A 40 -34.41 51.88 75.01
CA SER A 40 -33.14 51.48 74.41
C SER A 40 -33.15 50.01 73.98
N ALA A 41 -33.70 49.11 74.80
CA ALA A 41 -33.87 47.71 74.46
C ALA A 41 -34.84 47.54 73.28
N LEU A 42 -35.94 48.29 73.26
CA LEU A 42 -36.92 48.30 72.18
C LEU A 42 -36.32 48.88 70.89
N LEU A 43 -35.56 49.97 70.96
CA LEU A 43 -34.88 50.58 69.82
C LEU A 43 -33.80 49.63 69.26
N ASN A 44 -33.02 48.98 70.12
CA ASN A 44 -32.06 47.96 69.70
C ASN A 44 -32.75 46.71 69.12
N ALA A 45 -33.89 46.29 69.67
CA ALA A 45 -34.67 45.19 69.12
C ALA A 45 -35.28 45.53 67.75
N ILE A 46 -35.75 46.77 67.56
CA ILE A 46 -36.30 47.27 66.29
C ILE A 46 -35.17 47.44 65.24
N LEU A 47 -34.07 48.10 65.60
CA LEU A 47 -32.94 48.33 64.70
C LEU A 47 -32.16 47.04 64.38
N GLY A 48 -32.01 46.15 65.37
CA GLY A 48 -31.28 44.88 65.25
C GLY A 48 -32.05 43.78 64.52
N ARG A 49 -33.38 43.68 64.68
CA ARG A 49 -34.20 42.68 63.96
C ARG A 49 -34.39 43.02 62.48
N GLY A 50 -34.36 44.30 62.11
CA GLY A 50 -34.70 44.73 60.76
C GLY A 50 -33.58 44.61 59.71
N ARG A 51 -32.31 44.80 60.09
CA ARG A 51 -31.21 45.02 59.14
C ARG A 51 -30.20 43.88 58.99
N SER A 52 -29.95 43.08 60.04
CA SER A 52 -28.89 42.05 60.02
C SER A 52 -29.39 40.62 59.77
N GLY A 53 -30.60 40.27 60.23
CA GLY A 53 -31.11 38.90 60.16
C GLY A 53 -31.59 38.45 58.78
N LYS A 54 -32.10 39.38 57.96
CA LYS A 54 -32.65 39.06 56.62
C LYS A 54 -31.56 38.66 55.63
N GLY A 55 -30.44 39.38 55.60
CA GLY A 55 -29.34 39.09 54.68
C GLY A 55 -28.62 37.78 54.99
N LEU A 56 -28.45 37.44 56.28
CA LEU A 56 -27.84 36.15 56.66
C LEU A 56 -28.76 34.97 56.30
N GLY A 57 -30.08 35.11 56.47
CA GLY A 57 -31.05 34.09 56.08
C GLY A 57 -31.05 33.81 54.57
N GLN A 58 -30.83 34.83 53.73
CA GLN A 58 -30.69 34.67 52.28
C GLN A 58 -29.44 33.87 51.91
N VAL A 59 -28.30 34.13 52.57
CA VAL A 59 -27.07 33.35 52.35
C VAL A 59 -27.26 31.89 52.77
N VAL A 60 -27.90 31.64 53.92
CA VAL A 60 -28.16 30.26 54.40
C VAL A 60 -29.06 29.51 53.42
N SER A 61 -30.16 30.12 52.96
CA SER A 61 -31.04 29.49 51.98
C SER A 61 -30.33 29.22 50.64
N ALA A 62 -29.43 30.12 50.22
CA ALA A 62 -28.62 29.89 49.03
C ALA A 62 -27.60 28.76 49.22
N LEU A 63 -27.00 28.63 50.41
CA LEU A 63 -26.14 27.50 50.74
C LEU A 63 -26.90 26.17 50.74
N GLU A 64 -28.13 26.12 51.28
CA GLU A 64 -28.97 24.92 51.25
C GLU A 64 -29.31 24.51 49.81
N ARG A 65 -29.62 25.47 48.94
CA ARG A 65 -29.84 25.23 47.51
C ARG A 65 -28.57 24.73 46.81
N ALA A 66 -27.43 25.37 47.05
CA ALA A 66 -26.15 24.93 46.52
C ALA A 66 -25.78 23.51 46.98
N ALA A 67 -26.05 23.17 48.25
CA ALA A 67 -25.86 21.83 48.79
C ALA A 67 -26.79 20.78 48.14
N ALA A 68 -27.98 21.18 47.70
CA ALA A 68 -28.88 20.34 46.91
C ALA A 68 -28.47 20.21 45.43
N GLY A 69 -27.36 20.83 45.02
CA GLY A 69 -26.83 20.79 43.65
C GLY A 69 -27.23 21.98 42.78
N ASP A 70 -27.92 22.98 43.31
CA ASP A 70 -28.25 24.19 42.56
C ASP A 70 -27.09 25.19 42.57
N LEU A 71 -26.18 25.02 41.61
CA LEU A 71 -25.04 25.92 41.42
C LEU A 71 -25.46 27.25 40.77
N SER A 72 -26.68 27.36 40.23
CA SER A 72 -27.20 28.60 39.63
C SER A 72 -27.54 29.67 40.67
N VAL A 73 -27.64 29.29 41.95
CA VAL A 73 -28.07 30.21 43.02
C VAL A 73 -27.07 31.34 43.24
N ARG A 74 -27.59 32.56 43.38
CA ARG A 74 -26.83 33.77 43.75
C ARG A 74 -27.54 34.50 44.87
N VAL A 75 -26.76 35.20 45.70
CA VAL A 75 -27.26 36.01 46.80
C VAL A 75 -27.14 37.49 46.45
N GLU A 76 -28.17 38.27 46.73
CA GLU A 76 -28.11 39.72 46.61
C GLU A 76 -27.13 40.33 47.62
N VAL A 77 -26.21 41.15 47.14
CA VAL A 77 -25.18 41.79 47.96
C VAL A 77 -25.71 43.12 48.50
N ASN A 78 -26.65 43.05 49.45
CA ASN A 78 -27.29 44.22 50.06
C ASN A 78 -27.21 44.16 51.59
N GLY A 79 -26.99 45.30 52.26
CA GLY A 79 -27.06 45.41 53.73
C GLY A 79 -25.70 45.59 54.43
N ASN A 80 -25.53 44.99 55.61
CA ASN A 80 -24.33 45.17 56.44
C ASN A 80 -23.04 44.77 55.69
N PRO A 81 -21.91 45.48 55.88
CA PRO A 81 -20.66 45.24 55.16
C PRO A 81 -20.17 43.78 55.23
N GLU A 82 -20.29 43.14 56.39
CA GLU A 82 -19.83 41.76 56.61
C GLU A 82 -20.72 40.74 55.89
N VAL A 83 -22.04 40.96 55.88
CA VAL A 83 -23.00 40.08 55.18
C VAL A 83 -22.88 40.25 53.67
N ALA A 84 -22.68 41.49 53.20
CA ALA A 84 -22.41 41.79 51.80
C ALA A 84 -21.11 41.12 51.32
N ARG A 85 -20.02 41.19 52.11
CA ARG A 85 -18.76 40.50 51.80
C ARG A 85 -18.94 38.98 51.74
N LEU A 86 -19.73 38.39 52.64
CA LEU A 86 -20.05 36.96 52.62
C LEU A 86 -20.84 36.57 51.36
N GLY A 87 -21.88 37.33 51.00
CA GLY A 87 -22.67 37.11 49.78
C GLY A 87 -21.82 37.23 48.51
N SER A 88 -20.91 38.21 48.45
CA SER A 88 -19.97 38.36 47.34
C SER A 88 -19.01 37.17 47.23
N ALA A 89 -18.41 36.72 48.34
CA ALA A 89 -17.53 35.55 48.35
C ALA A 89 -18.27 34.26 47.96
N PHE A 90 -19.53 34.10 48.39
CA PHE A 90 -20.40 32.99 47.99
C PHE A 90 -20.64 33.01 46.48
N ASN A 91 -21.03 34.15 45.91
CA ASN A 91 -21.27 34.27 44.46
C ASN A 91 -20.00 33.95 43.65
N THR A 92 -18.83 34.46 44.06
CA THR A 92 -17.54 34.12 43.41
C THR A 92 -17.23 32.63 43.49
N MET A 93 -17.49 31.98 44.63
CA MET A 93 -17.34 30.53 44.76
C MET A 93 -18.29 29.79 43.81
N MET A 94 -19.55 30.23 43.70
CA MET A 94 -20.51 29.62 42.80
C MET A 94 -20.15 29.81 41.32
N ASP A 95 -19.62 30.96 40.93
CA ASP A 95 -19.11 31.19 39.58
C ASP A 95 -17.95 30.24 39.25
N GLY A 96 -17.05 30.01 40.22
CA GLY A 96 -15.97 29.04 40.12
C GLY A 96 -16.46 27.59 39.93
N TRP A 97 -17.45 27.17 40.72
CA TRP A 97 -18.07 25.84 40.59
C TRP A 97 -18.79 25.66 39.25
N ASN A 98 -19.55 26.66 38.81
CA ASN A 98 -20.21 26.62 37.50
C ASN A 98 -19.20 26.46 36.37
N THR A 99 -18.14 27.27 36.38
CA THR A 99 -17.10 27.24 35.36
C THR A 99 -16.41 25.87 35.33
N THR A 100 -16.10 25.31 36.50
CA THR A 100 -15.48 23.99 36.62
C THR A 100 -16.40 22.88 36.09
N MET A 101 -17.69 22.90 36.45
CA MET A 101 -18.64 21.89 35.98
C MET A 101 -18.89 21.99 34.47
N ARG A 102 -18.97 23.20 33.89
CA ARG A 102 -19.04 23.38 32.43
C ARG A 102 -17.85 22.74 31.73
N LYS A 103 -16.63 23.02 32.21
CA LYS A 103 -15.40 22.39 31.67
C LYS A 103 -15.42 20.87 31.84
N PHE A 104 -15.94 20.36 32.94
CA PHE A 104 -16.06 18.92 33.17
C PHE A 104 -16.96 18.25 32.13
N PHE A 105 -18.14 18.81 31.84
CA PHE A 105 -19.02 18.29 30.78
C PHE A 105 -18.31 18.31 29.42
N THR A 106 -17.63 19.40 29.08
CA THR A 106 -16.86 19.49 27.82
C THR A 106 -15.77 18.42 27.72
N VAL A 107 -15.00 18.17 28.78
CA VAL A 107 -13.97 17.13 28.79
C VAL A 107 -14.59 15.74 28.70
N THR A 108 -15.72 15.50 29.38
CA THR A 108 -16.43 14.22 29.36
C THR A 108 -16.91 13.87 27.95
N ASP A 109 -17.48 14.85 27.23
CA ASP A 109 -17.90 14.65 25.84
C ASP A 109 -16.71 14.40 24.91
N LEU A 110 -15.60 15.12 25.07
CA LEU A 110 -14.38 14.89 24.29
C LEU A 110 -13.80 13.48 24.49
N VAL A 111 -13.85 12.96 25.73
CA VAL A 111 -13.42 11.59 26.02
C VAL A 111 -14.37 10.58 25.39
N ARG A 112 -15.70 10.83 25.41
CA ARG A 112 -16.68 9.98 24.71
C ARG A 112 -16.39 9.89 23.21
N ASP A 113 -16.11 11.02 22.57
CA ASP A 113 -15.77 11.05 21.14
C ASP A 113 -14.47 10.28 20.85
N SER A 114 -13.47 10.42 21.72
CA SER A 114 -12.20 9.69 21.63
C SER A 114 -12.42 8.17 21.75
N VAL A 115 -13.30 7.72 22.64
CA VAL A 115 -13.70 6.30 22.79
C VAL A 115 -14.31 5.78 21.49
N THR A 116 -15.23 6.51 20.88
CA THR A 116 -15.85 6.11 19.60
C THR A 116 -14.81 6.01 18.48
N LEU A 117 -13.88 6.96 18.41
CA LEU A 117 -12.79 6.93 17.43
C LEU A 117 -11.87 5.73 17.61
N VAL A 118 -11.46 5.44 18.86
CA VAL A 118 -10.62 4.27 19.17
C VAL A 118 -11.32 2.98 18.80
N ARG A 119 -12.62 2.86 19.09
CA ARG A 119 -13.43 1.70 18.69
C ARG A 119 -13.44 1.50 17.17
N SER A 120 -13.78 2.55 16.42
CA SER A 120 -13.79 2.48 14.95
C SER A 120 -12.42 2.12 14.37
N THR A 121 -11.34 2.62 14.96
CA THR A 121 -9.97 2.31 14.53
C THR A 121 -9.61 0.85 14.84
N THR A 122 -10.05 0.34 16.00
CA THR A 122 -9.83 -1.05 16.42
C THR A 122 -10.59 -2.04 15.52
N ASP A 123 -11.81 -1.71 15.12
CA ASP A 123 -12.60 -2.51 14.17
C ASP A 123 -11.91 -2.57 12.80
N ALA A 124 -11.44 -1.42 12.29
CA ALA A 124 -10.68 -1.36 11.04
C ALA A 124 -9.37 -2.15 11.10
N MET A 125 -8.67 -2.11 12.24
CA MET A 125 -7.45 -2.89 12.46
C MET A 125 -7.72 -4.39 12.45
N THR A 126 -8.84 -4.83 13.00
CA THR A 126 -9.25 -6.24 12.99
C THR A 126 -9.54 -6.71 11.57
N GLN A 127 -10.28 -5.93 10.79
CA GLN A 127 -10.54 -6.24 9.38
C GLN A 127 -9.25 -6.33 8.57
N ALA A 128 -8.34 -5.36 8.74
CA ALA A 128 -7.05 -5.35 8.05
C ALA A 128 -6.20 -6.58 8.42
N ALA A 129 -6.24 -7.01 9.69
CA ALA A 129 -5.56 -8.22 10.14
C ALA A 129 -6.11 -9.50 9.47
N GLU A 130 -7.43 -9.59 9.30
CA GLU A 130 -8.07 -10.70 8.56
C GLU A 130 -7.66 -10.71 7.07
N ASP A 131 -7.61 -9.53 6.44
CA ASP A 131 -7.16 -9.40 5.04
C ASP A 131 -5.70 -9.85 4.87
N VAL A 132 -4.82 -9.44 5.80
CA VAL A 132 -3.42 -9.90 5.81
C VAL A 132 -3.33 -11.41 6.03
N ALA A 133 -4.18 -11.99 6.87
CA ALA A 133 -4.23 -13.45 7.07
C ALA A 133 -4.57 -14.20 5.78
N MET A 134 -5.59 -13.74 5.05
CA MET A 134 -5.99 -14.32 3.77
C MET A 134 -4.88 -14.20 2.72
N GLN A 135 -4.22 -13.03 2.65
CA GLN A 135 -3.11 -12.82 1.75
C GLN A 135 -1.92 -13.72 2.10
N ALA A 136 -1.58 -13.85 3.38
CA ALA A 136 -0.53 -14.73 3.86
C ALA A 136 -0.80 -16.20 3.48
N SER A 137 -2.05 -16.67 3.64
CA SER A 137 -2.45 -18.01 3.19
C SER A 137 -2.27 -18.20 1.68
N THR A 138 -2.61 -17.19 0.87
CA THR A 138 -2.45 -17.26 -0.59
C THR A 138 -0.98 -17.34 -0.98
N ILE A 139 -0.11 -16.55 -0.34
CA ILE A 139 1.33 -16.59 -0.59
C ILE A 139 1.91 -17.94 -0.13
N ALA A 140 1.38 -18.55 0.94
CA ALA A 140 1.82 -19.86 1.40
C ALA A 140 1.59 -20.93 0.33
N THR A 141 0.38 -20.99 -0.22
CA THR A 141 0.04 -21.91 -1.32
C THR A 141 0.91 -21.67 -2.55
N ALA A 142 1.10 -20.41 -2.97
CA ALA A 142 1.97 -20.08 -4.10
C ALA A 142 3.44 -20.50 -3.84
N SER A 143 3.89 -20.42 -2.59
CA SER A 143 5.22 -20.88 -2.18
C SER A 143 5.33 -22.40 -2.26
N GLU A 144 4.31 -23.14 -1.81
CA GLU A 144 4.29 -24.61 -1.97
C GLU A 144 4.35 -25.02 -3.45
N GLU A 145 3.56 -24.38 -4.31
CA GLU A 145 3.59 -24.61 -5.77
C GLU A 145 4.94 -24.27 -6.39
N MET A 146 5.57 -23.16 -5.97
CA MET A 146 6.90 -22.76 -6.42
C MET A 146 7.98 -23.76 -5.99
N SER A 147 7.88 -24.31 -4.77
CA SER A 147 8.80 -25.34 -4.29
C SER A 147 8.66 -26.63 -5.09
N ALA A 148 7.42 -27.06 -5.38
CA ALA A 148 7.16 -28.24 -6.18
C ALA A 148 7.71 -28.07 -7.61
N THR A 149 7.45 -26.92 -8.22
CA THR A 149 7.92 -26.59 -9.57
C THR A 149 9.44 -26.55 -9.64
N SER A 150 10.11 -25.96 -8.64
CA SER A 150 11.57 -25.90 -8.56
C SER A 150 12.18 -27.30 -8.44
N SER A 151 11.59 -28.17 -7.62
CA SER A 151 11.98 -29.58 -7.51
C SER A 151 11.84 -30.33 -8.84
N ASP A 152 10.77 -30.06 -9.60
CA ASP A 152 10.58 -30.68 -10.91
C ASP A 152 11.53 -30.15 -11.97
N ILE A 153 11.88 -28.86 -11.93
CA ILE A 153 12.94 -28.28 -12.77
C ILE A 153 14.28 -28.96 -12.48
N ALA A 154 14.65 -29.12 -11.21
CA ALA A 154 15.90 -29.81 -10.83
C ALA A 154 15.93 -31.26 -11.35
N ARG A 155 14.81 -31.99 -11.22
CA ARG A 155 14.65 -33.35 -11.76
C ARG A 155 14.78 -33.38 -13.28
N ASN A 156 14.17 -32.43 -13.98
CA ASN A 156 14.27 -32.33 -15.43
C ASN A 156 15.70 -32.00 -15.87
N CYS A 157 16.45 -31.22 -15.11
CA CYS A 157 17.86 -30.96 -15.35
C CYS A 157 18.70 -32.24 -15.22
N LEU A 158 18.45 -33.08 -14.21
CA LEU A 158 19.11 -34.38 -14.10
C LEU A 158 18.86 -35.27 -15.32
N PHE A 159 17.61 -35.33 -15.78
CA PHE A 159 17.26 -36.10 -16.98
C PHE A 159 17.91 -35.53 -18.25
N ALA A 160 17.95 -34.20 -18.39
CA ALA A 160 18.61 -33.54 -19.50
C ALA A 160 20.14 -33.78 -19.49
N ALA A 161 20.77 -33.76 -18.32
CA ALA A 161 22.19 -34.06 -18.16
C ALA A 161 22.51 -35.52 -18.55
N GLU A 162 21.66 -36.48 -18.17
CA GLU A 162 21.80 -37.88 -18.58
C GLU A 162 21.70 -38.03 -20.12
N ASN A 163 20.76 -37.32 -20.75
CA ASN A 163 20.63 -37.34 -22.22
C ASN A 163 21.83 -36.66 -22.91
N ALA A 164 22.35 -35.57 -22.36
CA ALA A 164 23.58 -34.95 -22.86
C ALA A 164 24.79 -35.88 -22.75
N HIS A 165 24.88 -36.66 -21.66
CA HIS A 165 25.91 -37.69 -21.50
C HIS A 165 25.79 -38.79 -22.57
N LYS A 166 24.58 -39.31 -22.82
CA LYS A 166 24.33 -40.30 -23.89
C LYS A 166 24.69 -39.74 -25.27
N ALA A 167 24.30 -38.49 -25.56
CA ALA A 167 24.65 -37.82 -26.81
C ALA A 167 26.18 -37.67 -26.97
N THR A 168 26.91 -37.43 -25.88
CA THR A 168 28.37 -37.38 -25.87
C THR A 168 28.97 -38.74 -26.23
N GLU A 169 28.48 -39.83 -25.64
CA GLU A 169 28.95 -41.20 -25.94
C GLU A 169 28.68 -41.58 -27.41
N GLU A 170 27.48 -41.30 -27.93
CA GLU A 170 27.11 -41.58 -29.32
C GLU A 170 27.95 -40.76 -30.30
N THR A 171 28.14 -39.46 -30.04
CA THR A 171 28.94 -38.57 -30.90
C THR A 171 30.41 -38.97 -30.89
N THR A 172 30.95 -39.35 -29.72
CA THR A 172 32.33 -39.86 -29.58
C THR A 172 32.51 -41.14 -30.38
N THR A 173 31.58 -42.09 -30.26
CA THR A 173 31.58 -43.34 -31.05
C THR A 173 31.48 -43.07 -32.55
N GLY A 174 30.66 -42.09 -32.94
CA GLY A 174 30.55 -41.60 -34.31
C GLY A 174 31.88 -41.05 -34.83
N ALA A 175 32.55 -40.20 -34.04
CA ALA A 175 33.84 -39.60 -34.39
C ALA A 175 34.93 -40.67 -34.57
N GLU A 176 34.99 -41.66 -33.68
CA GLU A 176 35.89 -42.81 -33.83
C GLU A 176 35.62 -43.61 -35.13
N THR A 177 34.35 -43.79 -35.47
CA THR A 177 33.94 -44.54 -36.68
C THR A 177 34.36 -43.78 -37.94
N VAL A 178 34.15 -42.46 -37.97
CA VAL A 178 34.61 -41.59 -39.06
C VAL A 178 36.14 -41.64 -39.19
N GLN A 179 36.87 -41.58 -38.08
CA GLN A 179 38.33 -41.67 -38.09
C GLN A 179 38.85 -43.04 -38.58
N LYS A 180 38.13 -44.12 -38.25
CA LYS A 180 38.42 -45.46 -38.80
C LYS A 180 38.15 -45.51 -40.32
N SER A 181 37.04 -44.92 -40.78
CA SER A 181 36.70 -44.84 -42.20
C SER A 181 37.74 -44.04 -43.01
N SER A 182 38.24 -42.93 -42.46
CA SER A 182 39.30 -42.12 -43.10
C SER A 182 40.57 -42.94 -43.31
N ARG A 183 41.02 -43.67 -42.28
CA ARG A 183 42.16 -44.59 -42.38
C ARG A 183 41.91 -45.71 -43.38
N LEU A 184 40.68 -46.20 -43.49
CA LEU A 184 40.33 -47.24 -44.47
C LEU A 184 40.44 -46.70 -45.91
N MET A 185 39.99 -45.46 -46.15
CA MET A 185 40.13 -44.79 -47.45
C MET A 185 41.59 -44.58 -47.84
N GLU A 186 42.45 -44.13 -46.92
CA GLU A 186 43.89 -44.02 -47.16
C GLU A 186 44.49 -45.37 -47.58
N ASN A 187 44.16 -46.46 -46.87
CA ASN A 187 44.61 -47.80 -47.25
C ASN A 187 44.10 -48.26 -48.62
N ILE A 188 42.88 -47.86 -49.00
CA ILE A 188 42.33 -48.13 -50.33
C ILE A 188 43.13 -47.36 -51.39
N ALA A 189 43.44 -46.07 -51.16
CA ALA A 189 44.24 -45.28 -52.08
C ALA A 189 45.61 -45.93 -52.33
N ASP A 190 46.31 -46.35 -51.28
CA ASP A 190 47.60 -47.03 -51.38
C ASP A 190 47.51 -48.34 -52.17
N ARG A 191 46.45 -49.13 -51.95
CA ARG A 191 46.20 -50.37 -52.69
C ARG A 191 45.92 -50.10 -54.17
N VAL A 192 45.16 -49.06 -54.51
CA VAL A 192 44.88 -48.69 -55.90
C VAL A 192 46.16 -48.22 -56.60
N VAL A 193 46.99 -47.41 -55.93
CA VAL A 193 48.30 -46.97 -56.47
C VAL A 193 49.23 -48.16 -56.72
N SER A 194 49.32 -49.11 -55.77
CA SER A 194 50.11 -50.33 -55.93
C SER A 194 49.62 -51.21 -57.09
N THR A 195 48.29 -51.35 -57.22
CA THR A 195 47.69 -52.10 -58.32
C THR A 195 47.96 -51.42 -59.67
N SER A 196 47.85 -50.09 -59.74
CA SER A 196 48.17 -49.29 -60.93
C SER A 196 49.62 -49.49 -61.37
N THR A 197 50.55 -49.51 -60.40
CA THR A 197 51.98 -49.79 -60.66
C THR A 197 52.19 -51.19 -61.25
N THR A 198 51.48 -52.19 -60.72
CA THR A 198 51.55 -53.58 -61.21
C THR A 198 51.01 -53.70 -62.64
N VAL A 199 49.88 -53.05 -62.95
CA VAL A 199 49.26 -53.05 -64.27
C VAL A 199 50.11 -52.27 -65.28
N ALA A 200 50.72 -51.16 -64.87
CA ALA A 200 51.70 -50.44 -65.68
C ALA A 200 52.91 -51.31 -66.03
N GLY A 201 53.40 -52.09 -65.06
CA GLY A 201 54.44 -53.09 -65.29
C GLY A 201 54.04 -54.20 -66.28
N LEU A 202 52.77 -54.62 -66.29
CA LEU A 202 52.24 -55.53 -67.30
C LEU A 202 52.24 -54.89 -68.69
N GLY A 203 51.84 -53.63 -68.81
CA GLY A 203 51.93 -52.86 -70.06
C GLY A 203 53.36 -52.83 -70.61
N GLN A 204 54.35 -52.54 -69.77
CA GLN A 204 55.76 -52.55 -70.16
C GLN A 204 56.25 -53.94 -70.62
N ARG A 205 55.82 -55.02 -69.96
CA ARG A 205 56.15 -56.40 -70.39
C ARG A 205 55.48 -56.74 -71.72
N SER A 206 54.25 -56.27 -71.96
CA SER A 206 53.58 -56.42 -73.25
C SER A 206 54.30 -55.67 -74.36
N ASP A 207 54.84 -54.48 -74.10
CA ASP A 207 55.69 -53.76 -75.07
C ASP A 207 56.94 -54.57 -75.45
N GLN A 208 57.58 -55.20 -74.48
CA GLN A 208 58.73 -56.08 -74.72
C GLN A 208 58.34 -57.31 -75.55
N ILE A 209 57.20 -57.93 -75.26
CA ILE A 209 56.71 -59.08 -76.05
C ILE A 209 56.34 -58.65 -77.47
N GLY A 210 55.72 -57.48 -77.64
CA GLY A 210 55.42 -56.91 -78.96
C GLY A 210 56.68 -56.71 -79.81
N ALA A 211 57.76 -56.19 -79.22
CA ALA A 211 59.04 -56.04 -79.90
C ALA A 211 59.65 -57.39 -80.33
N ILE A 212 59.53 -58.42 -79.48
CA ILE A 212 59.96 -59.78 -79.81
C ILE A 212 59.11 -60.38 -80.93
N ALA A 213 57.78 -60.21 -80.87
CA ALA A 213 56.87 -60.70 -81.90
C ALA A 213 57.17 -60.07 -83.27
N GLY A 214 57.45 -58.76 -83.31
CA GLY A 214 57.90 -58.08 -84.54
C GLY A 214 59.24 -58.61 -85.04
N THR A 215 60.20 -58.90 -84.15
CA THR A 215 61.48 -59.52 -84.55
C THR A 215 61.27 -60.92 -85.13
N ILE A 216 60.34 -61.71 -84.59
CA ILE A 216 60.02 -63.05 -85.12
C ILE A 216 59.33 -62.94 -86.48
N GLU A 217 58.45 -61.95 -86.68
CA GLU A 217 57.84 -61.65 -87.97
C GLU A 217 58.91 -61.31 -89.01
N ASP A 218 59.85 -60.44 -88.67
CA ASP A 218 60.99 -60.09 -89.55
C ASP A 218 61.83 -61.33 -89.91
N ILE A 219 62.10 -62.22 -88.95
CA ILE A 219 62.82 -63.49 -89.19
C ILE A 219 62.00 -64.42 -90.09
N ALA A 220 60.69 -64.52 -89.88
CA ALA A 220 59.81 -65.35 -90.69
C ALA A 220 59.75 -64.84 -92.13
N ASP A 221 59.63 -63.53 -92.34
CA ASP A 221 59.63 -62.92 -93.67
C ASP A 221 60.99 -63.09 -94.37
N GLN A 222 62.11 -62.95 -93.65
CA GLN A 222 63.43 -63.28 -94.16
C GLN A 222 63.56 -64.77 -94.54
N THR A 223 63.04 -65.66 -93.70
CA THR A 223 63.04 -67.11 -93.94
C THR A 223 62.19 -67.46 -95.16
N ASN A 224 61.05 -66.80 -95.33
CA ASN A 224 60.17 -66.95 -96.49
C ASN A 224 60.88 -66.53 -97.79
N LEU A 225 61.60 -65.39 -97.77
CA LEU A 225 62.41 -64.91 -98.89
C LEU A 225 63.58 -65.86 -99.21
N LEU A 226 64.27 -66.36 -98.19
CA LEU A 226 65.35 -67.34 -98.36
C LEU A 226 64.83 -68.66 -98.94
N ALA A 227 63.69 -69.15 -98.45
CA ALA A 227 63.03 -70.35 -98.93
C ALA A 227 62.55 -70.20 -100.39
N LEU A 228 62.01 -69.03 -100.75
CA LEU A 228 61.64 -68.71 -102.13
C LEU A 228 62.86 -68.74 -103.06
N ASN A 229 63.97 -68.11 -102.66
CA ASN A 229 65.22 -68.13 -103.41
C ASN A 229 65.76 -69.56 -103.57
N ALA A 230 65.68 -70.37 -102.52
CA ALA A 230 66.08 -71.78 -102.57
C ALA A 230 65.17 -72.63 -103.48
N ALA A 231 63.86 -72.39 -103.48
CA ALA A 231 62.90 -73.06 -104.36
C ALA A 231 63.16 -72.70 -105.85
N ILE A 232 63.46 -71.43 -106.13
CA ILE A 232 63.86 -70.96 -107.47
C ILE A 232 65.13 -71.67 -107.94
N GLU A 233 66.17 -71.74 -107.10
CA GLU A 233 67.44 -72.38 -107.47
C GLU A 233 67.31 -73.91 -107.58
N ALA A 234 66.47 -74.54 -106.77
CA ALA A 234 66.14 -75.95 -106.86
C ALA A 234 65.39 -76.29 -108.15
N ALA A 235 64.46 -75.44 -108.59
CA ALA A 235 63.79 -75.55 -109.88
C ALA A 235 64.77 -75.38 -111.06
N ARG A 236 65.79 -74.53 -110.89
CA ARG A 236 66.85 -74.28 -111.87
C ARG A 236 67.80 -75.47 -112.05
N ALA A 237 68.01 -76.28 -111.00
CA ALA A 237 68.84 -77.49 -111.03
C ALA A 237 68.15 -78.72 -111.68
N GLY A 238 66.86 -78.65 -112.00
CA GLY A 238 66.14 -79.74 -112.68
C GLY A 238 65.95 -81.00 -111.82
N GLU A 239 66.15 -82.20 -112.38
CA GLU A 239 65.91 -83.49 -111.70
C GLU A 239 66.76 -83.69 -110.42
N THR A 240 68.00 -83.16 -110.38
CA THR A 240 68.88 -83.24 -109.19
C THR A 240 68.47 -82.32 -108.04
N GLY A 241 67.69 -81.27 -108.32
CA GLY A 241 67.19 -80.30 -107.32
C GLY A 241 65.85 -80.66 -106.69
N ARG A 242 65.20 -81.73 -107.16
CA ARG A 242 63.80 -82.05 -106.82
C ARG A 242 63.57 -82.31 -105.32
N GLY A 243 64.53 -82.94 -104.64
CA GLY A 243 64.48 -83.13 -103.17
C GLY A 243 64.66 -81.82 -102.39
N PHE A 244 65.49 -80.91 -102.90
CA PHE A 244 65.69 -79.57 -102.31
C PHE A 244 64.47 -78.66 -102.52
N ALA A 245 63.79 -78.76 -103.66
CA ALA A 245 62.58 -77.99 -103.94
C ALA A 245 61.46 -78.28 -102.93
N VAL A 246 61.24 -79.56 -102.60
CA VAL A 246 60.24 -79.97 -101.58
C VAL A 246 60.57 -79.40 -100.21
N VAL A 247 61.84 -79.43 -99.80
CA VAL A 247 62.28 -78.85 -98.53
C VAL A 247 62.11 -77.33 -98.53
N ALA A 248 62.44 -76.66 -99.64
CA ALA A 248 62.28 -75.21 -99.77
C ALA A 248 60.81 -74.79 -99.69
N ASP A 249 59.89 -75.50 -100.35
CA ASP A 249 58.45 -75.25 -100.26
C ASP A 249 57.90 -75.51 -98.84
N GLU A 250 58.37 -76.53 -98.14
CA GLU A 250 57.98 -76.80 -96.75
C GLU A 250 58.49 -75.71 -95.79
N VAL A 251 59.73 -75.24 -95.96
CA VAL A 251 60.28 -74.11 -95.19
C VAL A 251 59.50 -72.82 -95.49
N ARG A 252 59.11 -72.61 -96.75
CA ARG A 252 58.27 -71.46 -97.15
C ARG A 252 56.91 -71.50 -96.48
N ALA A 253 56.23 -72.65 -96.52
CA ALA A 253 54.94 -72.84 -95.86
C ALA A 253 55.05 -72.69 -94.33
N LEU A 254 56.14 -73.14 -93.72
CA LEU A 254 56.42 -72.93 -92.30
C LEU A 254 56.63 -71.44 -91.98
N ALA A 255 57.38 -70.71 -92.80
CA ALA A 255 57.60 -69.28 -92.64
C ALA A 255 56.29 -68.48 -92.76
N GLU A 256 55.45 -68.77 -93.76
CA GLU A 256 54.12 -68.17 -93.91
C GLU A 256 53.21 -68.45 -92.69
N ARG A 257 53.24 -69.68 -92.15
CA ARG A 257 52.52 -70.03 -90.91
C ARG A 257 53.06 -69.26 -89.70
N THR A 258 54.38 -69.09 -89.59
CA THR A 258 55.00 -68.29 -88.53
C THR A 258 54.58 -66.83 -88.62
N THR A 259 54.67 -66.19 -89.80
CA THR A 259 54.22 -64.79 -90.02
C THR A 259 52.76 -64.60 -89.64
N LYS A 260 51.89 -65.55 -90.00
CA LYS A 260 50.46 -65.49 -89.61
C LYS A 260 50.29 -65.57 -88.09
N ALA A 261 50.98 -66.49 -87.42
CA ALA A 261 50.91 -66.64 -85.97
C ALA A 261 51.47 -65.42 -85.23
N THR A 262 52.57 -64.81 -85.71
CA THR A 262 53.10 -63.57 -85.12
C THR A 262 52.16 -62.39 -85.28
N LYS A 263 51.44 -62.26 -86.40
CA LYS A 263 50.40 -61.22 -86.56
C LYS A 263 49.23 -61.40 -85.60
N GLU A 264 48.80 -62.64 -85.36
CA GLU A 264 47.78 -62.94 -84.36
C GLU A 264 48.29 -62.58 -82.94
N ILE A 265 49.56 -62.86 -82.64
CA ILE A 265 50.21 -62.44 -81.38
C ILE A 265 50.30 -60.91 -81.27
N ASP A 266 50.73 -60.19 -82.31
CA ASP A 266 50.82 -58.72 -82.32
C ASP A 266 49.45 -58.08 -82.02
N SER A 267 48.39 -58.60 -82.65
CA SER A 267 47.01 -58.16 -82.37
C SER A 267 46.62 -58.37 -80.90
N MET A 268 46.91 -59.55 -80.33
CA MET A 268 46.66 -59.81 -78.91
C MET A 268 47.46 -58.88 -77.98
N ILE A 269 48.73 -58.62 -78.30
CA ILE A 269 49.58 -57.71 -77.52
C ILE A 269 49.05 -56.28 -77.57
N ARG A 270 48.62 -55.79 -78.73
CA ARG A 270 47.99 -54.47 -78.87
C ARG A 270 46.72 -54.33 -78.03
N SER A 271 45.89 -55.37 -78.01
CA SER A 271 44.70 -55.41 -77.14
C SER A 271 45.11 -55.34 -75.66
N ILE A 272 46.09 -56.13 -75.22
CA ILE A 272 46.60 -56.08 -73.84
C ILE A 272 47.16 -54.70 -73.49
N GLN A 273 47.92 -54.06 -74.39
CA GLN A 273 48.45 -52.70 -74.21
C GLN A 273 47.32 -51.67 -74.06
N SER A 274 46.28 -51.76 -74.89
CA SER A 274 45.13 -50.86 -74.82
C SER A 274 44.33 -51.05 -73.52
N GLU A 275 44.07 -52.29 -73.13
CA GLU A 275 43.35 -52.64 -71.90
C GLU A 275 44.13 -52.21 -70.65
N THR A 276 45.44 -52.46 -70.61
CA THR A 276 46.30 -52.03 -69.49
C THR A 276 46.36 -50.50 -69.38
N LYS A 277 46.47 -49.76 -70.49
CA LYS A 277 46.44 -48.30 -70.47
C LYS A 277 45.11 -47.75 -69.95
N THR A 278 44.00 -48.36 -70.37
CA THR A 278 42.66 -48.01 -69.90
C THR A 278 42.53 -48.28 -68.40
N ALA A 279 42.98 -49.46 -67.94
CA ALA A 279 42.95 -49.84 -66.53
C ALA A 279 43.78 -48.88 -65.64
N VAL A 280 44.98 -48.48 -66.08
CA VAL A 280 45.80 -47.47 -65.38
C VAL A 280 45.07 -46.12 -65.30
N GLY A 281 44.40 -45.69 -66.38
CA GLY A 281 43.58 -44.48 -66.39
C GLY A 281 42.44 -44.53 -65.36
N SER A 282 41.64 -45.60 -65.37
CA SER A 282 40.56 -45.78 -64.39
C SER A 282 41.06 -45.90 -62.96
N MET A 283 42.24 -46.51 -62.74
CA MET A 283 42.86 -46.54 -61.40
C MET A 283 43.29 -45.14 -60.94
N SER A 284 43.82 -44.31 -61.84
CA SER A 284 44.16 -42.91 -61.53
C SER A 284 42.92 -42.10 -61.12
N GLU A 285 41.80 -42.26 -61.83
CA GLU A 285 40.52 -41.66 -61.46
C GLU A 285 40.03 -42.19 -60.10
N GLY A 286 40.18 -43.49 -59.86
CA GLY A 286 39.86 -44.12 -58.57
C GLY A 286 40.64 -43.54 -57.39
N VAL A 287 41.93 -43.26 -57.55
CA VAL A 287 42.75 -42.58 -56.52
C VAL A 287 42.20 -41.19 -56.21
N GLU A 288 41.80 -40.43 -57.23
CA GLU A 288 41.25 -39.09 -57.03
C GLU A 288 39.90 -39.13 -56.29
N GLN A 289 39.03 -40.07 -56.65
CA GLN A 289 37.76 -40.28 -55.94
C GLN A 289 37.97 -40.63 -54.46
N VAL A 290 38.96 -41.48 -54.15
CA VAL A 290 39.29 -41.83 -52.76
C VAL A 290 39.85 -40.64 -51.98
N LYS A 291 40.66 -39.78 -52.61
CA LYS A 291 41.12 -38.53 -51.99
C LYS A 291 39.96 -37.60 -51.64
N MET A 292 39.02 -37.41 -52.55
CA MET A 292 37.81 -36.63 -52.29
C MET A 292 36.99 -37.24 -51.13
N GLY A 293 36.80 -38.57 -51.14
CA GLY A 293 36.10 -39.26 -50.05
C GLY A 293 36.79 -39.14 -48.69
N THR A 294 38.13 -39.14 -48.68
CA THR A 294 38.93 -38.91 -47.47
C THR A 294 38.73 -37.50 -46.93
N ALA A 295 38.74 -36.49 -47.80
CA ALA A 295 38.51 -35.09 -47.41
C ALA A 295 37.10 -34.88 -46.81
N GLU A 296 36.06 -35.48 -47.40
CA GLU A 296 34.69 -35.42 -46.85
C GLU A 296 34.55 -36.17 -45.52
N THR A 297 35.26 -37.28 -45.35
CA THR A 297 35.30 -38.02 -44.08
C THR A 297 35.97 -37.18 -42.99
N GLN A 298 37.08 -36.51 -43.30
CA GLN A 298 37.76 -35.61 -42.38
C GLN A 298 36.85 -34.44 -41.96
N ARG A 299 36.17 -33.81 -42.93
CA ARG A 299 35.19 -32.74 -42.67
C ARG A 299 34.06 -33.22 -41.76
N SER A 300 33.55 -34.44 -41.97
CA SER A 300 32.53 -35.04 -41.11
C SER A 300 33.04 -35.21 -39.66
N GLY A 301 34.32 -35.55 -39.49
CA GLY A 301 34.97 -35.63 -38.17
C GLY A 301 35.02 -34.29 -37.45
N GLU A 302 35.43 -33.23 -38.14
CA GLU A 302 35.44 -31.86 -37.59
C GLU A 302 34.05 -31.39 -37.15
N MET A 303 32.99 -31.75 -37.91
CA MET A 303 31.61 -31.42 -37.52
C MET A 303 31.17 -32.16 -36.25
N LEU A 304 31.58 -33.42 -36.07
CA LEU A 304 31.29 -34.18 -34.84
C LEU A 304 32.02 -33.60 -33.63
N GLU A 305 33.26 -33.13 -33.79
CA GLU A 305 33.98 -32.39 -32.75
C GLU A 305 33.25 -31.09 -32.37
N GLY A 306 32.72 -30.36 -33.35
CA GLY A 306 31.88 -29.19 -33.11
C GLY A 306 30.60 -29.52 -32.32
N ILE A 307 29.96 -30.65 -32.62
CA ILE A 307 28.79 -31.15 -31.88
C ILE A 307 29.15 -31.49 -30.43
N LEU A 308 30.29 -32.15 -30.19
CA LEU A 308 30.79 -32.41 -28.83
C LEU A 308 30.98 -31.11 -28.03
N GLY A 309 31.51 -30.06 -28.66
CA GLY A 309 31.62 -28.74 -28.04
C GLY A 309 30.26 -28.19 -27.60
N MET A 310 29.25 -28.24 -28.47
CA MET A 310 27.89 -27.78 -28.16
C MET A 310 27.22 -28.59 -27.04
N ILE A 311 27.47 -29.91 -26.98
CA ILE A 311 26.93 -30.76 -25.91
C ILE A 311 27.56 -30.41 -24.54
N ASN A 312 28.86 -30.10 -24.52
CA ASN A 312 29.53 -29.64 -23.30
C ASN A 312 28.95 -28.31 -22.79
N ASP A 313 28.74 -27.35 -23.69
CA ASP A 313 28.12 -26.07 -23.35
C ASP A 313 26.69 -26.26 -22.82
N LEU A 314 25.90 -27.15 -23.44
CA LEU A 314 24.57 -27.52 -22.97
C LEU A 314 24.62 -28.12 -21.56
N THR A 315 25.58 -29.00 -21.29
CA THR A 315 25.75 -29.63 -19.97
C THR A 315 26.05 -28.59 -18.89
N MET A 316 26.89 -27.58 -19.19
CA MET A 316 27.15 -26.48 -18.27
C MET A 316 25.88 -25.65 -18.00
N GLN A 317 25.08 -25.34 -19.02
CA GLN A 317 23.82 -24.61 -18.85
C GLN A 317 22.82 -25.40 -18.01
N ILE A 318 22.69 -26.71 -18.23
CA ILE A 318 21.83 -27.58 -17.42
C ILE A 318 22.26 -27.55 -15.95
N SER A 319 23.57 -27.58 -15.66
CA SER A 319 24.08 -27.47 -14.30
C SER A 319 23.71 -26.13 -13.65
N GLN A 320 23.80 -25.02 -14.39
CA GLN A 320 23.41 -23.70 -13.88
C GLN A 320 21.92 -23.62 -13.56
N ILE A 321 21.06 -24.19 -14.42
CA ILE A 321 19.61 -24.23 -14.20
C ILE A 321 19.29 -25.08 -12.96
N ALA A 322 19.98 -26.21 -12.78
CA ALA A 322 19.81 -27.06 -11.59
C ALA A 322 20.17 -26.29 -10.31
N THR A 323 21.31 -25.59 -10.28
CA THR A 323 21.70 -24.76 -9.13
C THR A 323 20.68 -23.65 -8.85
N ALA A 324 20.20 -22.95 -9.89
CA ALA A 324 19.17 -21.92 -9.73
C ALA A 324 17.87 -22.49 -9.16
N ALA A 325 17.47 -23.70 -9.56
CA ALA A 325 16.28 -24.37 -9.02
C ALA A 325 16.46 -24.78 -7.53
N GLU A 326 17.67 -25.18 -7.12
CA GLU A 326 17.99 -25.43 -5.71
C GLU A 326 17.93 -24.15 -4.88
N GLU A 327 18.51 -23.05 -5.37
CA GLU A 327 18.44 -21.73 -4.72
C GLU A 327 17.00 -21.21 -4.61
N GLN A 328 16.19 -21.42 -5.65
CA GLN A 328 14.78 -21.07 -5.64
C GLN A 328 14.01 -21.87 -4.59
N THR A 329 14.33 -23.16 -4.43
CA THR A 329 13.75 -24.01 -3.38
C THR A 329 14.11 -23.50 -1.98
N ALA A 330 15.37 -23.14 -1.75
CA ALA A 330 15.81 -22.58 -0.47
C ALA A 330 15.11 -21.25 -0.16
N THR A 331 15.04 -20.34 -1.14
CA THR A 331 14.34 -19.06 -0.99
C THR A 331 12.86 -19.26 -0.69
N THR A 332 12.23 -20.24 -1.34
CA THR A 332 10.83 -20.59 -1.10
C THR A 332 10.60 -21.07 0.33
N HIS A 333 11.56 -21.83 0.90
CA HIS A 333 11.49 -22.23 2.30
C HIS A 333 11.55 -21.04 3.27
N GLU A 334 12.43 -20.07 3.00
CA GLU A 334 12.50 -18.82 3.78
C GLU A 334 11.20 -18.01 3.69
N ILE A 335 10.59 -17.93 2.50
CA ILE A 335 9.28 -17.29 2.32
C ILE A 335 8.22 -17.96 3.19
N THR A 336 8.15 -19.29 3.19
CA THR A 336 7.21 -20.04 4.04
C THR A 336 7.42 -19.76 5.53
N GLN A 337 8.68 -19.69 5.99
CA GLN A 337 8.98 -19.32 7.38
C GLN A 337 8.54 -17.89 7.71
N ASN A 338 8.79 -16.94 6.81
CA ASN A 338 8.35 -15.55 6.98
C ASN A 338 6.82 -15.44 7.03
N ILE A 339 6.11 -16.24 6.25
CA ILE A 339 4.64 -16.29 6.28
C ILE A 339 4.13 -16.80 7.63
N GLN A 340 4.77 -17.82 8.22
CA GLN A 340 4.42 -18.30 9.56
C GLN A 340 4.59 -17.20 10.62
N LEU A 341 5.67 -16.41 10.52
CA LEU A 341 5.89 -15.26 11.39
C LEU A 341 4.80 -14.19 11.20
N ILE A 342 4.43 -13.89 9.96
CA ILE A 342 3.33 -12.95 9.64
C ILE A 342 2.02 -13.45 10.26
N THR A 343 1.67 -14.73 10.10
CA THR A 343 0.45 -15.31 10.69
C THR A 343 0.47 -15.20 12.22
N SER A 344 1.62 -15.39 12.87
CA SER A 344 1.75 -15.19 14.31
C SER A 344 1.49 -13.74 14.71
N VAL A 345 2.11 -12.77 14.04
CA VAL A 345 1.93 -11.33 14.30
C VAL A 345 0.49 -10.90 14.08
N VAL A 346 -0.17 -11.43 13.05
CA VAL A 346 -1.60 -11.20 12.79
C VAL A 346 -2.44 -11.71 13.97
N GLY A 347 -2.13 -12.89 14.51
CA GLY A 347 -2.78 -13.42 15.72
C GLY A 347 -2.62 -12.49 16.92
N ASP A 348 -1.41 -11.99 17.15
CA ASP A 348 -1.12 -11.05 18.24
C ASP A 348 -1.85 -9.71 18.07
N ASN A 349 -1.95 -9.22 16.82
CA ASN A 349 -2.70 -8.00 16.50
C ASN A 349 -4.20 -8.16 16.77
N VAL A 350 -4.80 -9.31 16.40
CA VAL A 350 -6.21 -9.59 16.70
C VAL A 350 -6.44 -9.69 18.20
N ALA A 351 -5.53 -10.31 18.96
CA ALA A 351 -5.61 -10.36 20.41
C ALA A 351 -5.54 -8.94 21.03
N SER A 352 -4.59 -8.12 20.57
CA SER A 352 -4.42 -6.73 21.02
C SER A 352 -5.63 -5.86 20.68
N ALA A 353 -6.24 -6.06 19.50
CA ALA A 353 -7.48 -5.39 19.11
C ALA A 353 -8.63 -5.74 20.07
N ARG A 354 -8.78 -7.02 20.43
CA ARG A 354 -9.81 -7.47 21.39
C ARG A 354 -9.61 -6.85 22.76
N GLU A 355 -8.36 -6.79 23.25
CA GLU A 355 -8.05 -6.14 24.53
C GLU A 355 -8.35 -4.63 24.49
N THR A 356 -7.98 -3.96 23.40
CA THR A 356 -8.27 -2.53 23.20
C THR A 356 -9.76 -2.27 23.16
N SER A 357 -10.53 -3.12 22.47
CA SER A 357 -11.99 -3.04 22.41
C SER A 357 -12.62 -3.17 23.80
N ALA A 358 -12.20 -4.18 24.57
CA ALA A 358 -12.68 -4.37 25.95
C ALA A 358 -12.33 -3.19 26.87
N ALA A 359 -11.12 -2.63 26.75
CA ALA A 359 -10.71 -1.45 27.50
C ALA A 359 -11.53 -0.21 27.11
N THR A 360 -11.84 -0.06 25.82
CA THR A 360 -12.63 1.04 25.27
C THR A 360 -14.08 0.97 25.73
N ASP A 361 -14.69 -0.23 25.75
CA ASP A 361 -16.04 -0.44 26.30
C ASP A 361 -16.10 -0.08 27.79
N LYS A 362 -15.08 -0.46 28.56
CA LYS A 362 -14.99 -0.08 29.98
C LYS A 362 -14.83 1.43 30.15
N LEU A 363 -14.02 2.08 29.31
CA LEU A 363 -13.86 3.54 29.35
C LEU A 363 -15.16 4.25 28.98
N ALA A 364 -15.90 3.75 27.98
CA ALA A 364 -17.22 4.26 27.62
C ALA A 364 -18.18 4.24 28.82
N GLN A 365 -18.22 3.12 29.54
CA GLN A 365 -19.01 2.97 30.76
C GLN A 365 -18.59 3.99 31.83
N GLN A 366 -17.29 4.16 32.08
CA GLN A 366 -16.79 5.12 33.08
C GLN A 366 -17.13 6.57 32.72
N VAL A 367 -17.09 6.93 31.43
CA VAL A 367 -17.49 8.25 30.94
C VAL A 367 -18.98 8.48 31.17
N ASP A 368 -19.81 7.48 30.95
CA ASP A 368 -21.25 7.54 31.25
C ASP A 368 -21.52 7.68 32.75
N GLU A 369 -20.83 6.91 33.60
CA GLU A 369 -20.94 7.03 35.07
C GLU A 369 -20.49 8.42 35.56
N LEU A 370 -19.39 8.96 35.03
CA LEU A 370 -18.90 10.31 35.36
C LEU A 370 -19.91 11.39 34.96
N HIS A 371 -20.50 11.27 33.77
CA HIS A 371 -21.54 12.18 33.31
C HIS A 371 -22.77 12.15 34.24
N ASP A 372 -23.24 10.96 34.61
CA ASP A 372 -24.41 10.81 35.47
C ASP A 372 -24.18 11.37 36.87
N LEU A 373 -22.98 11.21 37.44
CA LEU A 373 -22.60 11.76 38.75
C LEU A 373 -22.70 13.29 38.80
N VAL A 374 -22.37 13.99 37.71
CA VAL A 374 -22.40 15.46 37.68
C VAL A 374 -23.70 16.03 37.10
N SER A 375 -24.51 15.20 36.43
CA SER A 375 -25.75 15.63 35.77
C SER A 375 -26.80 16.22 36.72
N HIS A 376 -26.71 15.93 38.02
CA HIS A 376 -27.63 16.47 39.02
C HIS A 376 -27.35 17.96 39.36
N PHE A 377 -26.17 18.47 39.04
CA PHE A 377 -25.83 19.86 39.32
C PHE A 377 -26.52 20.80 38.34
N LYS A 378 -27.39 21.67 38.85
CA LYS A 378 -28.01 22.72 38.05
C LYS A 378 -27.02 23.87 37.88
N LEU A 379 -26.62 24.12 36.63
CA LEU A 379 -25.72 25.22 36.31
C LEU A 379 -26.49 26.53 36.11
N THR A 380 -25.76 27.63 36.23
CA THR A 380 -26.27 28.97 35.89
C THR A 380 -26.61 28.99 34.42
N ASP A 381 -27.74 29.59 34.07
CA ASP A 381 -28.15 29.85 32.70
C ASP A 381 -26.97 30.38 31.87
N ALA A 382 -26.91 29.94 30.62
CA ALA A 382 -25.93 30.39 29.64
C ALA A 382 -25.96 31.92 29.46
N MET A 383 -27.16 32.51 29.53
CA MET A 383 -27.42 33.93 29.42
C MET A 383 -28.39 34.40 30.49
N VAL A 384 -28.08 35.51 31.16
CA VAL A 384 -28.96 36.14 32.16
C VAL A 384 -29.30 37.56 31.68
N TRP A 385 -30.59 37.88 31.62
CA TRP A 385 -31.05 39.21 31.23
C TRP A 385 -30.79 40.22 32.34
N ASP A 386 -30.20 41.36 31.99
CA ASP A 386 -30.02 42.51 32.87
C ASP A 386 -30.33 43.83 32.14
N SER A 387 -30.49 44.93 32.89
CA SER A 387 -30.88 46.24 32.33
C SER A 387 -29.93 46.78 31.25
N SER A 388 -28.67 46.35 31.22
CA SER A 388 -27.69 46.72 30.20
C SER A 388 -28.01 46.13 28.83
N PHE A 389 -28.91 45.14 28.72
CA PHE A 389 -29.40 44.62 27.45
C PHE A 389 -30.67 45.31 26.95
N SER A 390 -31.33 46.14 27.78
CA SER A 390 -32.51 46.87 27.34
C SER A 390 -32.16 47.86 26.23
N VAL A 391 -32.95 47.82 25.17
CA VAL A 391 -32.95 48.79 24.07
C VAL A 391 -34.05 49.84 24.27
N SER A 392 -34.61 49.98 25.48
CA SER A 392 -35.63 50.98 25.82
C SER A 392 -36.93 50.92 24.98
N ILE A 393 -37.16 49.81 24.29
CA ILE A 393 -38.37 49.51 23.50
C ILE A 393 -38.93 48.20 24.07
N PRO A 394 -39.97 48.22 24.93
CA PRO A 394 -40.43 47.03 25.64
C PRO A 394 -40.81 45.85 24.75
N THR A 395 -41.29 46.11 23.54
CA THR A 395 -41.63 45.04 22.58
C THR A 395 -40.40 44.27 22.10
N ILE A 396 -39.29 44.95 21.82
CA ILE A 396 -38.01 44.35 21.42
C ILE A 396 -37.33 43.69 22.63
N ASP A 397 -37.36 44.33 23.81
CA ASP A 397 -36.80 43.75 25.04
C ASP A 397 -37.45 42.40 25.39
N GLU A 398 -38.77 42.24 25.21
CA GLU A 398 -39.45 40.96 25.41
C GLU A 398 -39.07 39.90 24.36
N GLN A 399 -38.73 40.31 23.13
CA GLN A 399 -38.24 39.40 22.10
C GLN A 399 -36.82 38.92 22.42
N HIS A 400 -35.94 39.82 22.87
CA HIS A 400 -34.59 39.45 23.30
C HIS A 400 -34.62 38.50 24.50
N LYS A 401 -35.48 38.72 25.49
CA LYS A 401 -35.65 37.79 26.62
C LYS A 401 -36.05 36.38 26.16
N LYS A 402 -36.89 36.27 25.13
CA LYS A 402 -37.27 34.98 24.55
C LYS A 402 -36.10 34.30 23.82
N LEU A 403 -35.26 35.06 23.11
CA LEU A 403 -34.02 34.54 22.53
C LEU A 403 -33.07 34.00 23.61
N PHE A 404 -32.90 34.74 24.71
CA PHE A 404 -32.09 34.29 25.86
C PHE A 404 -32.63 32.96 26.41
N ALA A 405 -33.95 32.86 26.59
CA ALA A 405 -34.59 31.65 27.09
C ALA A 405 -34.36 30.45 26.16
N MET A 406 -34.43 30.63 24.84
CA MET A 406 -34.16 29.55 23.86
C MET A 406 -32.69 29.14 23.82
N VAL A 407 -31.75 30.08 23.95
CA VAL A 407 -30.30 29.76 24.05
C VAL A 407 -30.01 28.99 25.34
N ASN A 408 -30.64 29.36 26.46
CA ASN A 408 -30.55 28.62 27.71
C ASN A 408 -31.16 27.23 27.60
N GLU A 409 -32.33 27.09 26.96
CA GLU A 409 -32.95 25.79 26.69
C GLU A 409 -32.05 24.88 25.83
N LEU A 410 -31.32 25.46 24.86
CA LEU A 410 -30.36 24.72 24.05
C LEU A 410 -29.17 24.25 24.90
N SER A 411 -28.60 25.13 25.72
CA SER A 411 -27.52 24.80 26.66
C SER A 411 -27.93 23.69 27.62
N ASP A 412 -29.14 23.74 28.16
CA ASP A 412 -29.67 22.74 29.09
C ASP A 412 -29.94 21.40 28.38
N ALA A 413 -30.48 21.43 27.17
CA ALA A 413 -30.72 20.23 26.37
C ALA A 413 -29.40 19.50 26.06
N MET A 414 -28.34 20.24 25.79
CA MET A 414 -27.00 19.70 25.57
C MET A 414 -26.39 19.11 26.85
N GLN A 415 -26.61 19.72 28.01
CA GLN A 415 -26.12 19.23 29.31
C GLN A 415 -26.87 18.00 29.82
N GLN A 416 -28.17 17.88 29.53
CA GLN A 416 -29.03 16.82 30.07
C GLN A 416 -29.04 15.53 29.23
N LYS A 417 -28.04 15.31 28.37
CA LYS A 417 -27.95 14.12 27.50
C LYS A 417 -29.24 13.91 26.67
N ARG A 418 -29.94 15.01 26.30
CA ARG A 418 -31.18 14.89 25.53
C ARG A 418 -30.88 14.30 24.15
N SER A 419 -31.86 13.58 23.59
CA SER A 419 -31.69 12.96 22.28
C SER A 419 -31.31 13.99 21.21
N LYS A 420 -30.61 13.53 20.16
CA LYS A 420 -30.27 14.34 18.98
C LYS A 420 -31.49 15.11 18.46
N ASP A 421 -32.65 14.44 18.44
CA ASP A 421 -33.93 15.02 18.02
C ASP A 421 -34.40 16.15 18.95
N ALA A 422 -34.26 15.98 20.26
CA ALA A 422 -34.63 17.00 21.22
C ALA A 422 -33.74 18.24 21.09
N ILE A 423 -32.43 18.07 20.95
CA ILE A 423 -31.49 19.18 20.72
C ILE A 423 -31.79 19.86 19.37
N GLY A 424 -32.00 19.07 18.31
CA GLY A 424 -32.38 19.56 16.99
C GLY A 424 -33.68 20.37 17.00
N SER A 425 -34.67 19.95 17.79
CA SER A 425 -35.95 20.66 17.93
C SER A 425 -35.81 22.03 18.61
N VAL A 426 -34.91 22.15 19.59
CA VAL A 426 -34.62 23.44 20.26
C VAL A 426 -33.89 24.36 19.30
N LEU A 427 -32.88 23.84 18.58
CA LEU A 427 -32.14 24.59 17.58
C LEU A 427 -33.05 25.10 16.44
N GLN A 428 -33.97 24.27 15.96
CA GLN A 428 -34.94 24.66 14.94
C GLN A 428 -35.83 25.82 15.42
N ARG A 429 -36.39 25.72 16.63
CA ARG A 429 -37.19 26.81 17.21
C ARG A 429 -36.40 28.11 17.37
N LEU A 430 -35.13 28.01 17.78
CA LEU A 430 -34.25 29.16 17.90
C LEU A 430 -34.04 29.83 16.53
N ILE A 431 -33.78 29.06 15.47
CA ILE A 431 -33.62 29.58 14.09
C ILE A 431 -34.89 30.30 13.63
N GLU A 432 -36.06 29.66 13.78
CA GLU A 432 -37.35 30.22 13.36
C GLU A 432 -37.68 31.51 14.10
N TYR A 433 -37.49 31.53 15.41
CA TYR A 433 -37.78 32.70 16.24
C TYR A 433 -36.82 33.86 15.92
N THR A 434 -35.53 33.56 15.74
CA THR A 434 -34.51 34.55 15.34
C THR A 434 -34.86 35.20 14.01
N GLY A 435 -35.24 34.40 13.00
CA GLY A 435 -35.67 34.94 11.70
C GLY A 435 -36.93 35.81 11.78
N SER A 436 -37.91 35.42 12.61
CA SER A 436 -39.13 36.22 12.82
C SER A 436 -38.87 37.53 13.56
N HIS A 437 -37.95 37.53 14.53
CA HIS A 437 -37.52 38.73 15.26
C HIS A 437 -36.81 39.71 14.33
N PHE A 438 -35.80 39.26 13.59
CA PHE A 438 -35.08 40.07 12.60
C PHE A 438 -36.02 40.68 11.55
N GLY A 439 -36.99 39.91 11.05
CA GLY A 439 -37.98 40.43 10.09
C GLY A 439 -38.80 41.60 10.63
N GLN A 440 -39.13 41.59 11.93
CA GLN A 440 -39.88 42.69 12.57
C GLN A 440 -39.02 43.93 12.75
N GLU A 441 -37.74 43.79 13.10
CA GLU A 441 -36.81 44.91 13.19
C GLU A 441 -36.57 45.56 11.82
N GLU A 442 -36.40 44.76 10.78
CA GLU A 442 -36.27 45.23 9.40
C GLU A 442 -37.53 45.96 8.93
N ASP A 443 -38.72 45.51 9.33
CA ASP A 443 -39.98 46.24 9.10
C ASP A 443 -40.01 47.59 9.82
N PHE A 444 -39.48 47.68 11.05
CA PHE A 444 -39.33 48.97 11.73
C PHE A 444 -38.36 49.89 11.00
N PHE A 445 -37.25 49.38 10.48
CA PHE A 445 -36.31 50.17 9.68
C PHE A 445 -36.96 50.71 8.41
N ARG A 446 -37.67 49.87 7.65
CA ARG A 446 -38.41 50.27 6.44
C ARG A 446 -39.43 51.37 6.72
N ARG A 447 -40.17 51.25 7.83
CA ARG A 447 -41.23 52.21 8.20
C ARG A 447 -40.71 53.54 8.72
N THR A 448 -39.51 53.56 9.31
CA THR A 448 -38.92 54.75 9.95
C THR A 448 -37.78 55.36 9.13
N GLY A 449 -37.36 54.73 8.04
CA GLY A 449 -36.26 55.19 7.19
C GLY A 449 -34.91 55.16 7.91
N TYR A 450 -34.56 54.05 8.56
CA TYR A 450 -33.30 53.93 9.30
C TYR A 450 -32.08 53.95 8.35
N PRO A 451 -31.11 54.88 8.52
CA PRO A 451 -30.02 55.07 7.55
C PRO A 451 -29.08 53.88 7.35
N GLU A 452 -28.94 53.00 8.34
CA GLU A 452 -28.07 51.81 8.28
C GLU A 452 -28.84 50.50 8.03
N GLU A 453 -30.09 50.56 7.56
CA GLU A 453 -30.94 49.38 7.28
C GLU A 453 -30.19 48.29 6.50
N SER A 454 -29.60 48.63 5.35
CA SER A 454 -28.95 47.64 4.48
C SER A 454 -27.77 46.92 5.14
N ARG A 455 -27.01 47.62 5.98
CA ARG A 455 -25.88 47.02 6.73
C ARG A 455 -26.41 46.06 7.79
N HIS A 456 -27.47 46.46 8.50
CA HIS A 456 -28.06 45.67 9.57
C HIS A 456 -28.73 44.39 9.04
N CYS A 457 -29.49 44.50 7.94
CA CYS A 457 -30.07 43.34 7.24
C CYS A 457 -29.01 42.33 6.78
N GLN A 458 -27.81 42.79 6.41
CA GLN A 458 -26.73 41.89 6.02
C GLN A 458 -26.21 41.07 7.23
N LEU A 459 -26.06 41.70 8.40
CA LEU A 459 -25.66 41.00 9.63
C LEU A 459 -26.66 39.91 10.02
N HIS A 460 -27.97 40.17 9.86
CA HIS A 460 -29.02 39.18 10.08
C HIS A 460 -28.89 37.97 9.15
N LYS A 461 -28.71 38.23 7.84
CA LYS A 461 -28.53 37.16 6.84
C LYS A 461 -27.30 36.31 7.14
N ASP A 462 -26.19 36.94 7.51
CA ASP A 462 -24.93 36.26 7.80
C ASP A 462 -25.06 35.32 9.01
N LEU A 463 -25.78 35.72 10.08
CA LEU A 463 -26.04 34.82 11.20
C LEU A 463 -26.94 33.66 10.78
N VAL A 464 -28.07 33.94 10.15
CA VAL A 464 -29.05 32.91 9.77
C VAL A 464 -28.37 31.85 8.89
N GLN A 465 -27.51 32.26 7.96
CA GLN A 465 -26.74 31.34 7.13
C GLN A 465 -25.79 30.45 7.93
N GLN A 466 -25.05 31.02 8.90
CA GLN A 466 -24.14 30.27 9.77
C GLN A 466 -24.87 29.22 10.61
N VAL A 467 -26.02 29.60 11.20
CA VAL A 467 -26.80 28.68 12.05
C VAL A 467 -27.46 27.58 11.22
N LEU A 468 -27.93 27.87 10.00
CA LEU A 468 -28.46 26.86 9.08
C LEU A 468 -27.39 25.88 8.58
N GLU A 469 -26.16 26.34 8.35
CA GLU A 469 -25.04 25.45 8.02
C GLU A 469 -24.71 24.52 9.19
N LEU A 470 -24.64 25.06 10.40
CA LEU A 470 -24.42 24.27 11.61
C LEU A 470 -25.51 23.20 11.80
N GLN A 471 -26.77 23.58 11.62
CA GLN A 471 -27.89 22.64 11.70
C GLN A 471 -27.79 21.52 10.65
N ARG A 472 -27.40 21.83 9.41
CA ARG A 472 -27.21 20.82 8.37
C ARG A 472 -26.12 19.82 8.75
N LYS A 473 -24.96 20.31 9.21
CA LYS A 473 -23.83 19.48 9.67
C LYS A 473 -24.21 18.61 10.88
N PHE A 474 -25.01 19.15 11.80
CA PHE A 474 -25.55 18.37 12.91
C PHE A 474 -26.50 17.27 12.45
N ASN A 475 -27.44 17.58 11.56
CA ASN A 475 -28.42 16.62 11.05
C ASN A 475 -27.74 15.50 10.25
N SER A 476 -26.73 15.81 9.43
CA SER A 476 -25.94 14.82 8.68
C SER A 476 -25.04 13.94 9.57
N GLY A 477 -24.80 14.35 10.82
CA GLY A 477 -23.87 13.66 11.72
C GLY A 477 -22.40 13.99 11.47
N GLU A 478 -22.12 14.98 10.62
CA GLU A 478 -20.77 15.47 10.31
C GLU A 478 -20.17 16.29 11.47
N THR A 479 -21.01 16.80 12.37
CA THR A 479 -20.58 17.55 13.56
C THR A 479 -21.51 17.28 14.73
N LEU A 480 -20.93 17.12 15.92
CA LEU A 480 -21.66 17.15 17.19
C LEU A 480 -21.84 18.61 17.62
N LEU A 481 -23.02 18.97 18.11
CA LEU A 481 -23.21 20.27 18.74
C LEU A 481 -22.43 20.28 20.06
N THR A 482 -21.34 21.05 20.12
CA THR A 482 -20.50 21.20 21.31
C THR A 482 -20.84 22.50 22.06
N HIS A 483 -20.26 22.67 23.25
CA HIS A 483 -20.33 23.92 24.01
C HIS A 483 -19.93 25.17 23.19
N ASP A 484 -19.12 25.01 22.14
CA ASP A 484 -18.70 26.10 21.26
C ASP A 484 -19.88 26.74 20.53
N VAL A 485 -20.94 25.97 20.24
CA VAL A 485 -22.16 26.48 19.62
C VAL A 485 -22.90 27.43 20.55
N VAL A 486 -23.06 27.03 21.81
CA VAL A 486 -23.72 27.86 22.83
C VAL A 486 -22.90 29.13 23.05
N THR A 487 -21.56 29.01 23.09
CA THR A 487 -20.65 30.16 23.23
C THR A 487 -20.74 31.11 22.04
N PHE A 488 -20.76 30.57 20.81
CA PHE A 488 -20.96 31.35 19.59
C PHE A 488 -22.29 32.14 19.62
N LEU A 489 -23.39 31.48 19.98
CA LEU A 489 -24.71 32.10 20.07
C LEU A 489 -24.75 33.19 21.13
N GLN A 490 -24.15 32.93 22.31
CA GLN A 490 -24.00 33.92 23.37
C GLN A 490 -23.24 35.17 22.89
N ASP A 491 -22.04 34.97 22.34
CA ASP A 491 -21.17 36.05 21.90
C ASP A 491 -21.80 36.88 20.79
N TRP A 492 -22.51 36.23 19.86
CA TRP A 492 -23.22 36.93 18.81
C TRP A 492 -24.36 37.78 19.38
N LEU A 493 -25.22 37.19 20.21
CA LEU A 493 -26.41 37.86 20.74
C LEU A 493 -26.03 39.03 21.66
N VAL A 494 -24.99 38.87 22.48
CA VAL A 494 -24.46 39.96 23.32
C VAL A 494 -23.93 41.12 22.47
N ARG A 495 -23.14 40.83 21.43
CA ARG A 495 -22.57 41.85 20.55
C ARG A 495 -23.65 42.56 19.73
N HIS A 496 -24.66 41.83 19.27
CA HIS A 496 -25.76 42.37 18.50
C HIS A 496 -26.61 43.32 19.34
N ILE A 497 -27.12 42.88 20.48
CA ILE A 497 -27.99 43.70 21.34
C ILE A 497 -27.25 44.92 21.91
N LYS A 498 -26.05 44.72 22.47
CA LYS A 498 -25.31 45.84 23.08
C LYS A 498 -24.66 46.76 22.05
N GLY A 499 -24.32 46.22 20.89
CA GLY A 499 -23.56 46.93 19.85
C GLY A 499 -24.45 47.53 18.78
N GLU A 500 -25.22 46.70 18.08
CA GLU A 500 -26.02 47.12 16.92
C GLU A 500 -27.40 47.63 17.32
N ASP A 501 -28.12 46.95 18.20
CA ASP A 501 -29.54 47.25 18.45
C ASP A 501 -29.76 48.57 19.19
N LYS A 502 -28.84 48.86 20.12
CA LYS A 502 -28.81 50.14 20.81
C LYS A 502 -28.56 51.34 19.89
N ARG A 503 -27.97 51.14 18.71
CA ARG A 503 -27.67 52.24 17.77
C ARG A 503 -28.94 52.75 17.11
N TYR A 504 -29.85 51.86 16.71
CA TYR A 504 -31.09 52.25 16.05
C TYR A 504 -32.17 52.70 17.04
N THR A 505 -32.03 52.39 18.34
CA THR A 505 -33.03 52.66 19.38
C THR A 505 -33.53 54.11 19.39
N SER A 506 -32.60 55.07 19.33
CA SER A 506 -32.94 56.51 19.34
C SER A 506 -33.72 56.92 18.08
N HIS A 507 -33.37 56.34 16.93
CA HIS A 507 -34.06 56.54 15.66
C HIS A 507 -35.48 56.00 15.73
N LEU A 508 -35.66 54.75 16.17
CA LEU A 508 -36.98 54.12 16.26
C LEU A 508 -37.92 54.84 17.25
N THR A 509 -37.41 55.20 18.43
CA THR A 509 -38.19 55.92 19.46
C THR A 509 -38.59 57.32 19.03
N SER A 510 -37.71 58.05 18.32
CA SER A 510 -38.04 59.37 17.75
C SER A 510 -39.08 59.31 16.63
N ASN A 511 -39.22 58.16 15.96
CA ASN A 511 -40.20 57.90 14.92
C ASN A 511 -41.45 57.16 15.41
N GLY A 512 -41.69 57.16 16.73
CA GLY A 512 -42.95 56.71 17.33
C GLY A 512 -43.07 55.20 17.59
N ILE A 513 -42.00 54.43 17.40
CA ILE A 513 -41.95 53.03 17.84
C ILE A 513 -41.66 53.00 19.33
N ARG A 514 -42.51 52.30 20.10
CA ARG A 514 -42.38 52.16 21.55
C ARG A 514 -42.44 50.71 21.94
#